data_AF-A0A8H3KW40-F1
#
_entry.id   AF-A0A8H3KW40-F1
#
_cell.length_a   1.000
_cell.length_b   1.000
_cell.length_c   1.000
_cell.angle_alpha   90.00
_cell.angle_beta   90.00
_cell.angle_gamma   90.00
#
_symmetry.space_group_name_H-M   'P 1'
#
loop_
_entity.id
_entity.type
_entity.pdbx_description
1 polymer ?
#
loop_
_entity_poly.entity_id
_entity_poly.type
_entity_poly.pdbx_seq_one_letter_code
_entity_poly.pdbx_strand_id
1 'polypeptide(L)'
;MLTIRKRTILSAAQKCEICETKERESNLSNITLGLQVNNALNIKQDIDNNILKTKAVFFAKRFSIDDFHQLEGWLTGFKKRHGLHQFKKQGETSSAPSVESIENDRLALQEFLKSYNPEDI
;
A
#
# COMPACT_ATOMS: atom_id res chain seq x y z
N MET A 1 26.31 1.97 28.10
CA MET A 1 24.95 2.38 27.71
C MET A 1 25.05 3.64 26.88
N LEU A 2 24.40 3.71 25.71
CA LEU A 2 23.84 4.92 25.07
C LEU A 2 23.07 4.47 23.81
N THR A 3 21.88 5.03 23.64
CA THR A 3 20.71 4.44 22.99
C THR A 3 20.82 4.35 21.46
N ILE A 4 20.74 3.13 20.90
CA ILE A 4 20.74 2.89 19.45
C ILE A 4 19.43 3.42 18.85
N ARG A 5 19.46 4.60 18.20
CA ARG A 5 18.33 5.10 17.41
C ARG A 5 18.21 4.26 16.13
N LYS A 6 17.20 3.39 16.06
CA LYS A 6 16.85 2.65 14.83
C LYS A 6 16.41 3.65 13.76
N ARG A 7 17.17 3.74 12.66
CA ARG A 7 16.83 4.57 11.49
C ARG A 7 15.78 3.89 10.63
N THR A 8 14.66 4.56 10.42
CA THR A 8 13.64 4.18 9.43
C THR A 8 13.92 4.90 8.11
N ILE A 9 14.01 4.14 7.00
CA ILE A 9 14.40 4.68 5.68
C ILE A 9 13.15 4.95 4.84
N LEU A 10 13.01 6.20 4.45
CA LEU A 10 11.91 6.73 3.65
C LEU A 10 12.06 6.49 2.14
N SER A 11 10.96 6.24 1.43
CA SER A 11 10.96 6.15 -0.04
C SER A 11 11.03 7.53 -0.71
N ALA A 12 11.39 7.62 -2.00
CA ALA A 12 11.46 8.93 -2.66
C ALA A 12 10.11 9.55 -3.03
N ALA A 13 9.01 8.78 -3.07
CA ALA A 13 7.67 9.34 -3.19
C ALA A 13 7.25 10.01 -1.88
N GLN A 14 7.53 9.34 -0.75
CA GLN A 14 7.35 9.92 0.58
C GLN A 14 8.33 11.08 0.81
N LYS A 15 9.56 11.02 0.31
CA LYS A 15 10.49 12.16 0.34
C LYS A 15 10.04 13.29 -0.59
N CYS A 16 9.43 13.01 -1.75
CA CYS A 16 8.88 14.02 -2.64
C CYS A 16 7.63 14.67 -2.05
N GLU A 17 6.73 13.92 -1.43
CA GLU A 17 5.55 14.45 -0.70
C GLU A 17 6.00 15.30 0.50
N ILE A 18 7.02 14.84 1.23
CA ILE A 18 7.70 15.61 2.28
C ILE A 18 8.34 16.90 1.73
N CYS A 19 8.97 16.87 0.56
CA CYS A 19 9.55 18.05 -0.09
C CYS A 19 8.48 19.01 -0.62
N GLU A 20 7.41 18.52 -1.24
CA GLU A 20 6.30 19.34 -1.77
C GLU A 20 5.47 20.00 -0.64
N THR A 21 5.36 19.35 0.52
CA THR A 21 4.69 19.91 1.72
C THR A 21 5.55 20.99 2.38
N LYS A 22 6.88 20.81 2.36
CA LYS A 22 7.86 21.81 2.82
C LYS A 22 8.00 23.00 1.87
N GLU A 23 7.71 22.80 0.59
CA GLU A 23 7.66 23.84 -0.44
C GLU A 23 6.35 24.65 -0.37
N ARG A 24 5.23 24.07 0.11
CA ARG A 24 3.97 24.78 0.42
C ARG A 24 3.94 25.47 1.78
N GLU A 25 4.62 24.95 2.81
CA GLU A 25 4.71 25.54 4.15
C GLU A 25 6.16 25.55 4.67
N SER A 26 6.90 26.61 4.34
CA SER A 26 8.36 26.71 4.54
C SER A 26 8.82 26.74 6.01
N ASN A 27 7.90 26.81 6.99
CA ASN A 27 8.22 26.99 8.40
C ASN A 27 8.25 25.69 9.23
N LEU A 28 7.98 24.50 8.65
CA LEU A 28 7.87 23.24 9.40
C LEU A 28 9.16 22.39 9.42
N SER A 29 9.67 22.15 10.63
CA SER A 29 10.92 21.45 10.93
C SER A 29 10.90 19.96 10.55
N ASN A 30 12.06 19.41 10.14
CA ASN A 30 12.28 18.01 9.71
C ASN A 30 11.82 16.93 10.72
N ILE A 31 11.52 17.33 11.95
CA ILE A 31 11.08 16.49 13.06
C ILE A 31 9.63 16.02 12.86
N THR A 32 8.76 16.84 12.27
CA THR A 32 7.33 16.51 12.05
C THR A 32 7.16 15.45 10.95
N LEU A 33 8.01 15.49 9.91
CA LEU A 33 7.97 14.59 8.75
C LEU A 33 8.45 13.17 9.11
N GLY A 34 9.40 13.05 10.04
CA GLY A 34 9.80 11.75 10.59
C GLY A 34 8.70 11.05 11.38
N LEU A 35 7.72 11.79 11.90
CA LEU A 35 6.64 11.25 12.72
C LEU A 35 5.54 10.57 11.88
N GLN A 36 5.17 11.13 10.73
CA GLN A 36 4.19 10.52 9.81
C GLN A 36 4.65 9.20 9.19
N VAL A 37 5.95 9.06 8.99
CA VAL A 37 6.59 7.90 8.36
C VAL A 37 6.59 6.70 9.27
N ASN A 38 6.84 6.93 10.55
CA ASN A 38 6.70 5.90 11.57
C ASN A 38 5.22 5.51 11.75
N ASN A 39 4.27 6.45 11.56
CA ASN A 39 2.84 6.12 11.51
C ASN A 39 2.46 5.24 10.30
N ALA A 40 3.04 5.48 9.11
CA ALA A 40 2.78 4.64 7.94
C ALA A 40 3.38 3.22 8.05
N LEU A 41 4.55 3.07 8.68
CA LEU A 41 5.14 1.75 8.97
C LEU A 41 4.36 0.96 10.03
N ASN A 42 3.58 1.64 10.87
CA ASN A 42 2.62 1.00 11.78
C ASN A 42 1.36 0.50 11.06
N ILE A 43 1.13 0.89 9.80
CA ILE A 43 0.04 0.39 8.96
C ILE A 43 0.62 -0.73 8.10
N LYS A 44 0.37 -1.99 8.47
CA LYS A 44 0.78 -3.21 7.74
C LYS A 44 0.18 -3.26 6.32
N GLN A 45 0.69 -2.43 5.40
CA GLN A 45 0.21 -2.37 4.02
C GLN A 45 1.06 -3.28 3.12
N ASP A 46 0.37 -4.13 2.36
CA ASP A 46 0.98 -5.03 1.39
C ASP A 46 1.41 -4.23 0.15
N ILE A 47 2.71 -4.16 -0.11
CA ILE A 47 3.30 -3.40 -1.23
C ILE A 47 3.57 -4.36 -2.39
N ASP A 48 3.04 -4.04 -3.57
CA ASP A 48 3.21 -4.85 -4.78
C ASP A 48 4.69 -4.95 -5.23
N ASN A 49 5.07 -6.17 -5.61
CA ASN A 49 6.42 -6.52 -6.04
C ASN A 49 6.82 -5.79 -7.31
N ASN A 50 5.86 -5.58 -8.21
CA ASN A 50 6.14 -4.93 -9.48
C ASN A 50 6.46 -3.43 -9.28
N ILE A 51 5.75 -2.78 -8.36
CA ILE A 51 6.03 -1.39 -7.94
C ILE A 51 7.44 -1.27 -7.37
N LEU A 52 7.84 -2.22 -6.51
CA LEU A 52 9.19 -2.28 -5.93
C LEU A 52 10.28 -2.41 -7.00
N LYS A 53 10.11 -3.36 -7.94
CA LYS A 53 11.05 -3.54 -9.06
C LYS A 53 11.17 -2.26 -9.90
N THR A 54 10.03 -1.70 -10.29
CA THR A 54 9.96 -0.51 -11.15
C THR A 54 10.68 0.68 -10.53
N LYS A 55 10.41 0.95 -9.24
CA LYS A 55 11.10 2.02 -8.50
C LYS A 55 12.60 1.75 -8.36
N ALA A 56 13.01 0.50 -8.21
CA ALA A 56 14.42 0.13 -8.10
C ALA A 56 15.21 0.45 -9.38
N VAL A 57 14.68 0.13 -10.57
CA VAL A 57 15.31 0.52 -11.85
C VAL A 57 15.32 2.03 -12.03
N PHE A 58 14.27 2.73 -11.63
CA PHE A 58 14.25 4.18 -11.65
C PHE A 58 15.41 4.79 -10.82
N PHE A 59 15.65 4.29 -9.61
CA PHE A 59 16.77 4.75 -8.79
C PHE A 59 18.12 4.32 -9.35
N ALA A 60 18.25 3.09 -9.85
CA ALA A 60 19.50 2.63 -10.48
C ALA A 60 19.93 3.57 -11.61
N LYS A 61 19.00 3.96 -12.49
CA LYS A 61 19.25 4.95 -13.54
C LYS A 61 19.64 6.32 -12.98
N ARG A 62 18.93 6.80 -11.94
CA ARG A 62 19.20 8.10 -11.31
C ARG A 62 20.57 8.16 -10.61
N PHE A 63 21.06 7.03 -10.12
CA PHE A 63 22.37 6.91 -9.49
C PHE A 63 23.47 6.41 -10.44
N SER A 64 23.19 6.32 -11.75
CA SER A 64 24.13 5.84 -12.76
C SER A 64 24.68 4.43 -12.46
N ILE A 65 23.81 3.54 -11.99
CA ILE A 65 24.10 2.12 -11.79
C ILE A 65 23.53 1.36 -12.99
N ASP A 66 24.39 1.07 -13.98
CA ASP A 66 23.97 0.47 -15.26
C ASP A 66 23.78 -1.05 -15.19
N ASP A 67 24.43 -1.73 -14.23
CA ASP A 67 24.41 -3.20 -14.08
C ASP A 67 23.32 -3.70 -13.12
N PHE A 68 22.30 -2.86 -12.85
CA PHE A 68 21.23 -3.22 -11.92
C PHE A 68 20.21 -4.15 -12.56
N HIS A 69 20.16 -5.39 -12.08
CA HIS A 69 19.20 -6.40 -12.50
C HIS A 69 18.17 -6.67 -11.41
N GLN A 70 16.88 -6.58 -11.75
CA GLN A 70 15.73 -6.82 -10.85
C GLN A 70 15.49 -8.32 -10.60
N LEU A 71 16.54 -9.07 -10.30
CA LEU A 71 16.46 -10.50 -10.02
C LEU A 71 15.55 -10.75 -8.80
N GLU A 72 14.84 -11.87 -8.79
CA GLU A 72 14.00 -12.25 -7.64
C GLU A 72 14.81 -12.33 -6.33
N GLY A 73 16.06 -12.79 -6.41
CA GLY A 73 16.95 -12.82 -5.24
C GLY A 73 17.24 -11.44 -4.65
N TRP A 74 17.32 -10.40 -5.49
CA TRP A 74 17.45 -9.02 -5.02
C TRP A 74 16.19 -8.56 -4.28
N LEU A 75 15.01 -8.84 -4.83
CA LEU A 75 13.72 -8.48 -4.24
C LEU A 75 13.50 -9.17 -2.89
N THR A 76 13.77 -10.47 -2.80
CA THR A 76 13.70 -11.23 -1.54
C THR A 76 14.64 -10.66 -0.48
N GLY A 77 15.89 -10.36 -0.85
CA GLY A 77 16.87 -9.77 0.06
C GLY A 77 16.47 -8.36 0.52
N PHE A 78 15.95 -7.54 -0.39
CA PHE A 78 15.47 -6.19 -0.09
C PHE A 78 14.32 -6.22 0.93
N LYS A 79 13.32 -7.07 0.70
CA LYS A 79 12.19 -7.23 1.63
C LYS A 79 12.64 -7.67 3.03
N LYS A 80 13.52 -8.68 3.10
CA LYS A 80 14.06 -9.21 4.36
C LYS A 80 14.81 -8.14 5.17
N ARG A 81 15.65 -7.33 4.50
CA ARG A 81 16.43 -6.26 5.16
C ARG A 81 15.55 -5.12 5.70
N HIS A 82 14.43 -4.86 5.05
CA HIS A 82 13.54 -3.74 5.39
C HIS A 82 12.24 -4.17 6.10
N GLY A 83 12.13 -5.44 6.50
CA GLY A 83 10.97 -5.95 7.24
C GLY A 83 9.66 -5.94 6.44
N LEU A 84 9.73 -5.92 5.12
CA LEU A 84 8.54 -5.97 4.26
C LEU A 84 8.04 -7.41 4.18
N HIS A 85 6.79 -7.62 4.60
CA HIS A 85 6.12 -8.90 4.54
C HIS A 85 5.16 -8.89 3.36
N GLN A 86 5.18 -9.95 2.55
CA GLN A 86 4.14 -10.19 1.57
C GLN A 86 3.05 -11.00 2.25
N PHE A 87 1.86 -10.42 2.34
CA PHE A 87 0.71 -11.15 2.85
C PHE A 87 0.07 -11.85 1.66
N LYS A 88 -0.11 -13.17 1.74
CA LYS A 88 -1.01 -13.85 0.80
C LYS A 88 -2.40 -13.37 1.14
N LYS A 89 -2.92 -12.39 0.39
CA LYS A 89 -4.30 -11.93 0.53
C LYS A 89 -5.21 -13.08 0.10
N GLN A 90 -5.69 -13.84 1.08
CA GLN A 90 -6.83 -14.72 0.90
C GLN A 90 -8.06 -13.89 1.24
N GLY A 91 -8.88 -13.65 0.23
CA GLY A 91 -10.19 -13.05 0.34
C GLY A 91 -11.08 -13.69 -0.69
N GLU A 92 -12.37 -13.75 -0.40
CA GLU A 92 -13.44 -14.33 -1.23
C GLU A 92 -13.64 -13.64 -2.58
N THR A 93 -12.63 -13.01 -3.16
CA THR A 93 -12.70 -12.37 -4.49
C THR A 93 -13.14 -13.35 -5.58
N SER A 94 -12.84 -14.65 -5.42
CA SER A 94 -13.33 -15.71 -6.32
C SER A 94 -14.74 -16.22 -5.98
N SER A 95 -15.29 -15.85 -4.82
CA SER A 95 -16.67 -16.16 -4.40
C SER A 95 -17.59 -14.94 -4.46
N ALA A 96 -17.08 -13.80 -4.94
CA ALA A 96 -17.89 -12.64 -5.21
C ALA A 96 -18.91 -13.00 -6.32
N PRO A 97 -20.22 -12.90 -6.04
CA PRO A 97 -21.22 -13.19 -7.05
C PRO A 97 -21.04 -12.26 -8.26
N SER A 98 -21.33 -12.77 -9.46
CA SER A 98 -21.29 -11.95 -10.67
C SER A 98 -22.30 -10.81 -10.56
N VAL A 99 -22.07 -9.72 -11.29
CA VAL A 99 -23.00 -8.59 -11.37
C VAL A 99 -24.40 -9.06 -11.78
N GLU A 100 -24.48 -10.04 -12.69
CA GLU A 100 -25.73 -10.67 -13.12
C GLU A 100 -26.42 -11.46 -11.99
N SER A 101 -25.65 -12.21 -11.18
CA SER A 101 -26.20 -12.92 -10.02
C SER A 101 -26.80 -11.94 -9.01
N ILE A 102 -26.12 -10.82 -8.76
CA ILE A 102 -26.59 -9.79 -7.82
C ILE A 102 -27.89 -9.15 -8.31
N GLU A 103 -28.02 -8.86 -9.61
CA GLU A 103 -29.24 -8.25 -10.14
C GLU A 103 -30.42 -9.24 -10.15
N ASN A 104 -30.15 -10.52 -10.43
CA ASN A 104 -31.16 -11.58 -10.32
C ASN A 104 -31.66 -11.73 -8.87
N ASP A 105 -30.75 -11.74 -7.90
CA ASP A 105 -31.10 -11.82 -6.47
C ASP A 105 -31.92 -10.60 -6.03
N ARG A 106 -31.58 -9.39 -6.52
CA ARG A 106 -32.37 -8.18 -6.30
C ARG A 106 -33.79 -8.29 -6.83
N LEU A 107 -33.96 -8.79 -8.06
CA LEU A 107 -35.28 -8.94 -8.68
C LEU A 107 -36.12 -9.98 -7.93
N ALA A 108 -35.51 -11.12 -7.56
CA ALA A 108 -36.17 -12.15 -6.77
C ALA A 108 -36.63 -11.63 -5.40
N LEU A 109 -35.80 -10.84 -4.72
CA LEU A 109 -36.15 -10.17 -3.46
C LEU A 109 -37.30 -9.19 -3.64
N GLN A 110 -37.27 -8.35 -4.68
CA GLN A 110 -38.36 -7.41 -4.96
C GLN A 110 -39.67 -8.14 -5.22
N GLU A 111 -39.65 -9.24 -5.94
CA GLU A 111 -40.83 -10.03 -6.22
C GLU A 111 -41.38 -10.72 -4.96
N PHE A 112 -40.51 -11.28 -4.13
CA PHE A 112 -40.89 -11.87 -2.85
C PHE A 112 -41.56 -10.85 -1.92
N LEU A 113 -40.99 -9.64 -1.84
CA LEU A 113 -41.48 -8.57 -0.97
C LEU A 113 -42.80 -7.95 -1.42
N LYS A 114 -43.27 -8.16 -2.67
CA LYS A 114 -44.60 -7.69 -3.13
C LYS A 114 -45.76 -8.23 -2.29
N SER A 115 -45.56 -9.36 -1.61
CA SER A 115 -46.59 -10.01 -0.80
C SER A 115 -46.66 -9.50 0.65
N TYR A 116 -45.73 -8.64 1.07
CA TYR A 116 -45.64 -8.10 2.42
C TYR A 116 -46.08 -6.64 2.43
N ASN A 117 -46.73 -6.21 3.52
CA ASN A 117 -46.97 -4.79 3.73
C ASN A 117 -45.69 -4.13 4.28
N PRO A 118 -45.49 -2.83 4.04
CA PRO A 118 -44.34 -2.10 4.59
C PRO A 118 -44.22 -2.16 6.11
N GLU A 119 -45.33 -2.37 6.82
CA GLU A 119 -45.36 -2.51 8.29
C GLU A 119 -44.96 -3.91 8.78
N ASP A 120 -44.80 -4.88 7.88
CA ASP A 120 -44.37 -6.26 8.19
C ASP A 120 -42.84 -6.42 8.15
N ILE A 121 -42.07 -5.36 7.82
CA ILE A 121 -40.63 -5.38 7.53
C ILE A 121 -39.86 -4.39 8.42
#